data_AF-A0A553L6D9-F1
#
_entry.id   AF-A0A553L6D9-F1
#
_cell.length_a   1.000
_cell.length_b   1.000
_cell.length_c   1.000
_cell.angle_alpha   90.00
_cell.angle_beta   90.00
_cell.angle_gamma   90.00
#
_symmetry.space_group_name_H-M   'P 1'
#
loop_
_entity.id
_entity.type
_entity.pdbx_description
1 polymer ?
#
loop_
_entity_poly.entity_id
_entity_poly.type
_entity_poly.pdbx_seq_one_letter_code
_entity_poly.pdbx_strand_id
1 'polypeptide(L)'
;MLILLKKDDHENLRAFAITMMWVFPAVFMLLLPYVFEQIIPWWPALLSGVLAILYIVHPSGLYYPYRVWMWIALILGWLNTRIILGIAFYGLILPIGILLRIFGKLQYSAMSKNKVKNTSSFWISSDKSKTKSNLKDPF
;
A
#
# COMPACT_ATOMS: atom_id res chain seq x y z
N MET A 1 -1.15 -16.04 0.77
CA MET A 1 -0.08 -16.86 1.41
C MET A 1 1.19 -16.61 0.62
N LEU A 2 2.26 -16.06 1.20
CA LEU A 2 3.52 -15.97 0.46
C LEU A 2 4.05 -17.38 0.25
N ILE A 3 4.24 -17.77 -1.01
CA ILE A 3 4.97 -18.98 -1.35
C ILE A 3 6.44 -18.65 -1.10
N LEU A 4 6.95 -19.05 0.07
CA LEU A 4 8.37 -18.94 0.36
C LEU A 4 9.14 -19.95 -0.48
N LEU A 5 10.32 -19.57 -0.93
CA LEU A 5 11.26 -20.48 -1.58
C LEU A 5 11.51 -21.68 -0.66
N LYS A 6 11.67 -22.85 -1.26
CA LYS A 6 12.11 -24.03 -0.51
C LYS A 6 13.63 -24.02 -0.38
N LYS A 7 14.16 -24.82 0.55
CA LYS A 7 15.60 -24.86 0.84
C LYS A 7 16.42 -25.50 -0.29
N ASP A 8 15.78 -26.40 -1.05
CA ASP A 8 16.29 -27.08 -2.23
C ASP A 8 16.24 -26.22 -3.51
N ASP A 9 15.57 -25.07 -3.47
CA ASP A 9 15.45 -24.14 -4.60
C ASP A 9 16.69 -23.23 -4.70
N HIS A 10 17.81 -23.84 -5.09
CA HIS A 10 19.11 -23.14 -5.14
C HIS A 10 19.18 -22.04 -6.20
N GLU A 11 18.43 -22.16 -7.29
CA GLU A 11 18.45 -21.17 -8.38
C GLU A 11 17.85 -19.83 -7.92
N ASN A 12 16.66 -19.88 -7.32
CA ASN A 12 15.99 -18.68 -6.83
C ASN A 12 16.71 -18.07 -5.62
N LEU A 13 17.26 -18.90 -4.72
CA LEU A 13 18.08 -18.41 -3.61
C LEU A 13 19.35 -17.70 -4.09
N ARG A 14 19.97 -18.20 -5.17
CA ARG A 14 21.12 -17.57 -5.81
C ARG A 14 20.75 -16.25 -6.48
N ALA A 15 19.62 -16.19 -7.18
CA ALA A 15 19.11 -14.94 -7.76
C ALA A 15 18.84 -13.88 -6.67
N PHE A 16 18.24 -14.28 -5.56
CA PHE A 16 18.09 -13.43 -4.38
C PHE A 16 19.43 -12.91 -3.86
N ALA A 17 20.43 -13.78 -3.70
CA ALA A 17 21.73 -13.35 -3.21
C ALA A 17 22.40 -12.35 -4.17
N ILE A 18 22.39 -12.62 -5.47
CA ILE A 18 22.94 -11.72 -6.50
C ILE A 18 22.27 -10.35 -6.40
N THR A 19 20.93 -10.31 -6.39
CA THR A 19 20.19 -9.05 -6.29
C THR A 19 20.57 -8.27 -5.02
N MET A 20 20.63 -8.93 -3.87
CA MET A 20 20.98 -8.26 -2.62
C MET A 20 22.44 -7.77 -2.58
N MET A 21 23.38 -8.51 -3.16
CA MET A 21 24.80 -8.16 -3.18
C MET A 21 25.11 -6.82 -3.85
N TRP A 22 24.39 -6.46 -4.92
CA TRP A 22 24.60 -5.17 -5.59
C TRP A 22 23.64 -4.09 -5.10
N VAL A 23 22.38 -4.45 -4.79
CA VAL A 23 21.38 -3.48 -4.33
C VAL A 23 21.76 -2.90 -2.96
N PHE A 24 22.21 -3.71 -2.01
CA PHE A 24 22.53 -3.22 -0.66
C PHE A 24 23.64 -2.15 -0.67
N PRO A 25 24.82 -2.38 -1.27
CA PRO A 25 25.86 -1.36 -1.34
C PRO A 25 25.41 -0.16 -2.20
N ALA A 26 24.76 -0.39 -3.34
CA ALA A 26 24.30 0.70 -4.19
C ALA A 26 23.34 1.65 -3.46
N VAL A 27 22.40 1.12 -2.67
CA VAL A 27 21.43 1.94 -1.94
C VAL A 27 22.04 2.54 -0.67
N PHE A 28 22.63 1.70 0.19
CA PHE A 28 23.03 2.14 1.54
C PHE A 28 24.42 2.77 1.61
N MET A 29 25.32 2.42 0.69
CA MET A 29 26.70 2.94 0.66
C MET A 29 26.85 4.09 -0.35
N LEU A 30 26.07 4.09 -1.43
CA LEU A 30 26.16 5.10 -2.49
C LEU A 30 25.00 6.10 -2.45
N LEU A 31 23.77 5.63 -2.68
CA LEU A 31 22.60 6.49 -2.90
C LEU A 31 22.20 7.28 -1.63
N LEU A 32 22.05 6.61 -0.49
CA LEU A 32 21.64 7.28 0.76
C LEU A 32 22.69 8.29 1.25
N PRO A 33 23.99 7.95 1.37
CA PRO A 33 25.00 8.92 1.78
C PRO A 33 25.11 10.10 0.82
N TYR A 34 24.93 9.87 -0.48
CA TYR A 34 24.91 10.92 -1.49
C TYR A 34 23.72 11.88 -1.34
N VAL A 35 22.51 11.35 -1.10
CA VAL A 35 21.29 12.18 -0.97
C VAL A 35 21.22 12.92 0.37
N PHE A 36 21.73 12.32 1.44
CA PHE A 36 21.61 12.84 2.81
C PHE A 36 22.92 13.43 3.38
N GLU A 37 23.97 13.54 2.56
CA GLU A 37 25.31 14.03 2.93
C GLU A 37 25.88 13.34 4.18
N GLN A 38 25.63 12.04 4.32
CA GLN A 38 26.05 11.26 5.50
C GLN A 38 27.39 10.55 5.27
N ILE A 39 28.02 10.13 6.38
CA ILE A 39 29.20 9.26 6.33
C ILE A 39 28.79 7.90 5.74
N ILE A 40 29.61 7.41 4.81
CA ILE A 40 29.39 6.13 4.15
C ILE A 40 29.45 4.99 5.17
N PRO A 41 28.35 4.23 5.37
CA PRO A 41 28.34 3.09 6.29
C PRO A 41 29.00 1.86 5.65
N TRP A 42 29.80 1.13 6.42
CA TRP A 42 30.54 -0.04 5.92
C TRP A 42 29.80 -1.38 6.12
N TRP A 43 28.81 -1.41 7.01
CA TRP A 43 28.02 -2.61 7.29
C TRP A 43 27.31 -3.21 6.03
N PRO A 44 26.84 -2.44 5.03
CA PRO A 44 26.21 -3.01 3.83
C PRO A 44 27.20 -3.83 3.00
N ALA A 45 28.48 -3.41 2.97
CA ALA A 45 29.56 -4.15 2.31
C ALA A 45 29.83 -5.46 3.04
N LEU A 46 29.85 -5.45 4.38
CA LEU A 46 29.99 -6.67 5.18
C LEU A 46 28.84 -7.65 4.92
N LEU A 47 27.60 -7.17 4.92
CA LEU A 47 26.43 -8.02 4.67
C LEU A 47 26.46 -8.63 3.26
N SER A 48 26.85 -7.84 2.26
CA SER A 48 27.01 -8.29 0.88
C SER A 48 28.13 -9.31 0.74
N GLY A 49 29.25 -9.12 1.45
CA GLY A 49 30.35 -10.08 1.51
C GLY A 49 29.93 -11.41 2.13
N VAL A 50 29.16 -11.39 3.23
CA VAL A 50 28.61 -12.61 3.85
C VAL A 50 27.69 -13.35 2.88
N LEU A 51 26.80 -12.62 2.19
CA LEU A 51 25.92 -13.19 1.16
C LEU A 51 26.72 -13.79 0.00
N ALA A 52 27.80 -13.13 -0.43
CA ALA A 52 28.69 -13.61 -1.50
C ALA A 52 29.41 -14.90 -1.11
N ILE A 53 29.92 -14.98 0.12
CA ILE A 53 30.55 -16.21 0.64
C ILE A 53 29.52 -17.35 0.67
N LEU A 54 28.31 -17.09 1.17
CA LEU A 54 27.24 -18.09 1.22
C LEU A 54 26.81 -18.55 -0.18
N TYR A 55 26.78 -17.64 -1.16
CA TYR A 55 26.47 -17.96 -2.55
C TYR A 55 27.46 -18.94 -3.18
N ILE A 56 28.76 -18.78 -2.89
CA ILE A 56 29.83 -19.62 -3.45
C ILE A 56 29.92 -20.95 -2.68
N VAL A 57 29.94 -20.90 -1.35
CA VAL A 57 30.30 -22.05 -0.50
C VAL A 57 29.09 -22.93 -0.19
N HIS A 58 27.94 -22.34 0.14
CA HIS A 58 26.79 -23.11 0.62
C HIS A 58 25.44 -22.43 0.32
N PRO A 59 24.89 -22.60 -0.91
CA PRO A 59 23.67 -21.91 -1.34
C PRO A 59 22.44 -22.26 -0.50
N SER A 60 22.37 -23.46 0.09
CA SER A 60 21.28 -23.84 1.02
C SER A 60 21.23 -22.99 2.28
N GLY A 61 22.34 -22.33 2.63
CA GLY A 61 22.42 -21.39 3.74
C GLY A 61 21.70 -20.07 3.47
N LEU A 62 21.53 -19.68 2.20
CA LEU A 62 20.83 -18.45 1.79
C LEU A 62 19.34 -18.46 2.15
N TYR A 63 18.78 -19.64 2.42
CA TYR A 63 17.39 -19.79 2.83
C TYR A 63 17.06 -19.00 4.11
N TYR A 64 17.95 -18.99 5.11
CA TYR A 64 17.73 -18.29 6.38
C TYR A 64 17.70 -16.76 6.22
N PRO A 65 18.72 -16.10 5.62
CA PRO A 65 18.68 -14.66 5.39
C PRO A 65 17.53 -14.28 4.43
N TYR A 66 17.24 -15.09 3.42
CA TYR A 66 16.07 -14.89 2.56
C TYR A 66 14.77 -14.83 3.37
N ARG A 67 14.56 -15.81 4.27
CA ARG A 67 13.33 -15.89 5.07
C ARG A 67 13.19 -14.68 6.00
N VAL A 68 14.27 -14.24 6.64
CA VAL A 68 14.28 -13.04 7.48
C VAL A 68 13.95 -11.80 6.66
N TRP A 69 14.59 -11.66 5.49
CA TRP A 69 14.34 -10.53 4.60
C TRP A 69 12.89 -10.49 4.10
N MET A 70 12.33 -11.63 3.71
CA MET A 70 10.93 -11.71 3.27
C MET A 70 9.94 -11.37 4.38
N TRP A 71 10.25 -11.74 5.62
CA TRP A 71 9.47 -11.32 6.79
C TRP A 71 9.47 -9.80 6.98
N ILE A 72 10.65 -9.18 6.85
CA ILE A 72 10.78 -7.73 6.89
C ILE A 72 9.98 -7.08 5.76
N ALA A 73 10.15 -7.57 4.53
CA ALA A 73 9.43 -7.07 3.35
C ALA A 73 7.91 -7.17 3.50
N LEU A 74 7.41 -8.24 4.12
CA LEU A 74 5.98 -8.39 4.44
C LEU A 74 5.46 -7.31 5.39
N ILE A 75 6.19 -7.07 6.47
CA ILE A 75 5.81 -6.07 7.48
C ILE A 75 5.83 -4.68 6.83
N LEU A 76 6.88 -4.37 6.06
CA LEU A 76 6.98 -3.12 5.29
C LEU A 76 5.85 -2.97 4.29
N GLY A 77 5.48 -4.03 3.55
CA GLY A 77 4.36 -3.97 2.60
C GLY A 77 3.01 -3.73 3.27
N TRP A 78 2.77 -4.39 4.41
CA TRP A 78 1.56 -4.19 5.23
C TRP A 78 1.48 -2.77 5.79
N LEU A 79 2.60 -2.23 6.25
CA LEU A 79 2.68 -0.87 6.77
C LEU A 79 2.50 0.16 5.65
N ASN A 80 3.22 -0.01 4.53
CA ASN A 80 3.18 0.90 3.38
C ASN A 80 1.75 1.06 2.84
N THR A 81 1.02 -0.05 2.70
CA THR A 81 -0.38 -0.02 2.23
C THR A 81 -1.25 0.85 3.15
N ARG A 82 -1.11 0.69 4.48
CA ARG A 82 -1.88 1.49 5.46
C ARG A 82 -1.48 2.96 5.45
N ILE A 83 -0.19 3.24 5.33
CA ILE A 83 0.33 4.61 5.26
C ILE A 83 -0.18 5.29 3.99
N ILE A 84 -0.04 4.66 2.82
CA ILE A 84 -0.50 5.24 1.55
C ILE A 84 -2.00 5.49 1.59
N LEU A 85 -2.80 4.50 2.03
CA LEU A 85 -4.25 4.69 2.15
C LEU A 85 -4.61 5.77 3.18
N GLY A 86 -3.89 5.83 4.30
CA GLY A 86 -4.07 6.87 5.31
C GLY A 86 -3.79 8.26 4.73
N ILE A 87 -2.64 8.45 4.08
CA ILE A 87 -2.28 9.71 3.43
C ILE A 87 -3.28 10.08 2.33
N ALA A 88 -3.70 9.12 1.49
CA ALA A 88 -4.69 9.38 0.46
C ALA A 88 -6.05 9.78 1.05
N PHE A 89 -6.49 9.11 2.12
CA PHE A 89 -7.76 9.44 2.75
C PHE A 89 -7.69 10.80 3.46
N TYR A 90 -6.72 11.02 4.34
CA TYR A 90 -6.64 12.23 5.14
C TYR A 90 -6.09 13.44 4.37
N GLY A 91 -5.25 13.23 3.35
CA GLY A 91 -4.62 14.28 2.56
C GLY A 91 -5.39 14.66 1.28
N LEU A 92 -6.21 13.75 0.74
CA LEU A 92 -6.97 13.98 -0.49
C LEU A 92 -8.48 13.87 -0.25
N ILE A 93 -8.97 12.70 0.13
CA ILE A 93 -10.43 12.42 0.18
C ILE A 93 -11.14 13.30 1.23
N LEU A 94 -10.61 13.34 2.44
CA LEU A 94 -11.15 14.10 3.56
C LEU A 94 -11.18 15.61 3.29
N PRO A 95 -10.10 16.28 2.86
CA PRO A 95 -10.16 17.71 2.55
C PRO A 95 -11.09 18.02 1.38
N ILE A 96 -11.15 17.17 0.35
CA ILE A 96 -12.13 17.31 -0.73
C ILE A 96 -13.57 17.25 -0.15
N GLY A 97 -13.85 16.29 0.72
CA GLY A 97 -15.15 16.16 1.39
C GLY A 97 -15.50 17.40 2.23
N ILE A 98 -14.54 17.94 2.98
CA ILE A 98 -14.71 19.17 3.77
C ILE A 98 -14.99 20.37 2.85
N LEU A 99 -14.23 20.53 1.76
CA LEU A 99 -14.44 21.60 0.79
C LEU A 99 -15.85 21.51 0.17
N LEU A 100 -16.24 20.32 -0.31
CA LEU A 100 -17.57 20.09 -0.85
C LEU A 100 -18.69 20.36 0.18
N ARG A 101 -18.43 20.08 1.46
CA ARG A 101 -19.36 20.39 2.56
C ARG A 101 -19.53 21.89 2.74
N ILE A 102 -18.43 22.64 2.76
CA ILE A 102 -18.44 24.10 2.91
C ILE A 102 -19.15 24.76 1.73
N PHE A 103 -18.89 24.29 0.50
CA PHE A 103 -19.56 24.80 -0.70
C PHE A 103 -21.01 24.28 -0.87
N GLY A 104 -21.52 23.46 0.05
CA GLY A 104 -22.87 22.89 -0.03
C GLY A 104 -23.10 22.00 -1.26
N LYS A 105 -22.02 21.50 -1.88
CA LYS A 105 -22.07 20.64 -3.07
C LYS A 105 -22.21 19.15 -2.74
N LEU A 106 -22.31 18.81 -1.45
CA LEU A 106 -22.62 17.45 -1.05
C LEU A 106 -24.08 17.14 -1.38
N GLN A 107 -24.28 16.14 -2.23
CA GLN A 107 -25.59 15.74 -2.77
C GLN A 107 -26.62 15.48 -1.64
N TYR A 108 -26.19 14.92 -0.51
CA TYR A 108 -27.07 14.67 0.64
C TYR A 108 -27.48 15.95 1.38
N SER A 109 -26.69 17.02 1.34
CA SER A 109 -27.03 18.30 1.99
C SER A 109 -28.14 19.05 1.25
N ALA A 110 -28.20 18.91 -0.09
CA ALA A 110 -29.30 19.41 -0.90
C ALA A 110 -30.61 18.65 -0.60
N MET A 111 -30.53 17.35 -0.33
CA MET A 111 -31.68 16.53 0.07
C MET A 111 -32.18 16.88 1.48
N SER A 112 -31.28 17.16 2.43
CA SER A 112 -31.64 17.54 3.81
C SER A 112 -32.26 18.93 3.92
N LYS A 113 -31.82 19.92 3.13
CA LYS A 113 -32.41 21.27 3.17
C LYS A 113 -33.86 21.32 2.69
N ASN A 114 -34.26 20.41 1.79
CA ASN A 114 -35.61 20.37 1.22
C ASN A 114 -36.56 19.36 1.89
N LYS A 115 -36.10 18.53 2.83
CA LYS A 115 -36.96 17.56 3.51
C LYS A 115 -36.72 17.43 5.02
N VAL A 116 -37.67 18.03 5.72
CA VAL A 116 -38.32 17.61 6.96
C VAL A 116 -37.62 17.92 8.29
N LYS A 117 -38.26 18.82 9.04
CA LYS A 117 -37.88 19.30 10.37
C LYS A 117 -38.24 18.35 11.52
N ASN A 118 -38.92 17.22 11.26
CA ASN A 118 -39.35 16.27 12.31
C ASN A 118 -39.91 14.94 11.75
N THR A 119 -39.09 14.06 11.17
CA THR A 119 -39.55 12.71 10.77
C THR A 119 -38.56 11.63 11.14
N SER A 120 -39.07 10.51 11.64
CA SER A 120 -38.35 9.29 12.02
C SER A 120 -37.81 8.47 10.84
N SER A 121 -37.97 8.95 9.60
CA SER A 121 -37.62 8.20 8.40
C SER A 121 -37.19 9.13 7.25
N PHE A 122 -36.16 8.69 6.52
CA PHE A 122 -35.67 9.30 5.27
C PHE A 122 -36.36 8.76 4.01
N TRP A 123 -37.35 7.89 4.17
CA TRP A 123 -38.04 7.27 3.05
C TRP A 123 -38.75 8.34 2.20
N ILE A 124 -38.47 8.36 0.90
CA ILE A 124 -39.13 9.26 -0.05
C ILE A 124 -40.31 8.50 -0.63
N SER A 125 -41.51 8.79 -0.13
CA SER A 125 -42.75 8.28 -0.72
C SER A 125 -42.86 8.79 -2.16
N SER A 126 -43.02 7.87 -3.11
CA SER A 126 -43.28 8.22 -4.51
C SER A 126 -44.68 8.80 -4.63
N ASP A 127 -44.78 10.09 -4.98
CA ASP A 127 -46.05 10.83 -5.18
C ASP A 127 -46.64 10.59 -6.59
N LYS A 128 -45.95 9.83 -7.44
CA LYS A 128 -46.48 9.50 -8.77
C LYS A 128 -47.61 8.48 -8.64
N SER A 129 -48.83 8.91 -8.98
CA SER A 129 -49.96 8.03 -9.27
C SER A 129 -49.51 6.84 -10.14
N LYS A 130 -49.80 5.61 -9.69
CA LYS A 130 -49.50 4.36 -10.43
C LYS A 130 -50.42 4.22 -11.64
N THR A 131 -50.25 5.10 -12.62
CA THR A 131 -50.98 5.06 -13.89
C THR A 131 -50.14 4.36 -14.96
N LYS A 132 -50.76 3.61 -15.87
CA LYS A 132 -50.08 2.86 -16.95
C LYS A 132 -49.08 3.69 -17.76
N SER A 133 -49.31 5.00 -17.89
CA SER A 133 -48.40 5.95 -18.54
C SER A 133 -47.04 6.06 -17.83
N ASN A 134 -47.04 6.11 -16.49
CA ASN A 134 -45.83 6.19 -15.67
C ASN A 134 -45.00 4.89 -15.63
N LEU A 135 -45.52 3.79 -16.19
CA LEU A 135 -44.78 2.53 -16.31
C LEU A 135 -43.96 2.44 -17.62
N LYS A 136 -44.19 3.35 -18.57
CA LYS A 136 -43.47 3.34 -19.85
C LYS A 136 -42.07 3.96 -19.76
N ASP A 137 -41.87 4.93 -18.87
CA ASP A 137 -40.56 5.55 -18.60
C ASP A 137 -40.23 5.48 -17.11
N PRO A 138 -39.49 4.44 -16.68
CA PRO A 138 -39.23 4.17 -15.27
C PRO A 138 -38.07 5.00 -14.66
N PHE A 139 -37.34 5.79 -15.45
CA PHE A 139 -36.19 6.59 -15.03
C PHE A 139 -36.42 8.09 -15.23
#